data_AF-A0A6I5RV61-F1
#
_entry.id   AF-A0A6I5RV61-F1
#
_cell.length_a   1.000
_cell.length_b   1.000
_cell.length_c   1.000
_cell.angle_alpha   90.00
_cell.angle_beta   90.00
_cell.angle_gamma   90.00
#
_symmetry.space_group_name_H-M   'P 1'
#
loop_
_entity.id
_entity.type
_entity.pdbx_description
1 polymer ?
#
loop_
_entity_poly.entity_id
_entity_poly.type
_entity_poly.pdbx_seq_one_letter_code
_entity_poly.pdbx_strand_id
1 'polypeptide(L)'
;GGTDQKFNLLMGRELQRGYGQEPQNIVTMPLLEGLDGVKKMSKSLGNYVGIQEAPGVMYSKLVSIPDTLMWRYFELLSFRSMEEISAFRSDVEAGANPRDIKIKLAEEIVARFHGEEAAINAHRAAGNRMKEGELPEDLPEVEVLAGEAMPIAAVLNKAGLVKNAAAARDL
;
A
#
# COMPACT_ATOMS: atom_id res chain seq x y z
N GLY A 1 -10.22 19.24 -7.48
CA GLY A 1 -9.73 18.05 -8.22
C GLY A 1 -8.22 17.96 -8.11
N GLY A 2 -7.59 16.92 -8.66
CA GLY A 2 -6.13 16.87 -8.80
C GLY A 2 -5.62 17.83 -9.89
N THR A 3 -4.33 18.20 -9.85
CA THR A 3 -3.71 19.07 -10.86
C THR A 3 -3.81 18.51 -12.28
N ASP A 4 -3.90 17.18 -12.42
CA ASP A 4 -4.13 16.47 -13.68
C ASP A 4 -5.51 16.77 -14.31
N GLN A 5 -6.47 17.25 -13.53
CA GLN A 5 -7.80 17.62 -14.01
C GLN A 5 -7.93 19.09 -14.40
N LYS A 6 -6.85 19.89 -14.35
CA LYS A 6 -6.91 21.34 -14.60
C LYS A 6 -7.57 21.69 -15.93
N PHE A 7 -7.21 20.99 -17.01
CA PHE A 7 -7.80 21.23 -18.33
C PHE A 7 -9.32 20.99 -18.31
N ASN A 8 -9.76 19.85 -17.80
CA ASN A 8 -11.19 19.49 -17.72
C ASN A 8 -11.98 20.49 -16.86
N LEU A 9 -11.41 20.93 -15.74
CA LEU A 9 -12.04 21.91 -14.86
C LEU A 9 -12.18 23.27 -15.55
N LEU A 10 -11.16 23.73 -16.28
CA LEU A 10 -11.21 24.97 -17.05
C LEU A 10 -12.17 24.89 -18.24
N MET A 11 -12.24 23.74 -18.91
CA MET A 11 -13.21 23.51 -19.98
C MET A 11 -14.65 23.56 -19.47
N GLY A 12 -14.93 22.96 -18.31
CA GLY A 12 -16.24 23.07 -17.66
C GLY A 12 -16.63 24.52 -17.38
N ARG A 13 -15.66 25.34 -16.96
CA ARG A 13 -15.85 26.78 -16.73
C ARG A 13 -16.15 27.54 -18.02
N GLU A 14 -15.52 27.18 -19.13
CA GLU A 14 -15.82 27.80 -20.43
C GLU A 14 -17.22 27.42 -20.94
N LEU A 15 -17.62 26.16 -20.77
CA LEU A 15 -18.97 25.71 -21.08
C LEU A 15 -20.02 26.48 -20.27
N GLN A 16 -19.80 26.66 -18.95
CA GLN A 16 -20.70 27.45 -18.11
C GLN A 16 -20.91 28.86 -18.68
N ARG A 17 -19.83 29.52 -19.10
CA ARG A 17 -19.92 30.84 -19.74
C ARG A 17 -20.72 30.79 -21.04
N GLY A 18 -20.51 29.77 -21.87
CA GLY A 18 -21.26 29.56 -23.11
C GLY A 18 -22.77 29.37 -22.91
N TYR A 19 -23.18 28.80 -21.76
CA TYR A 19 -24.57 28.63 -21.37
C TYR A 19 -25.13 29.77 -20.49
N GLY A 20 -24.40 30.88 -20.34
CA GLY A 20 -24.82 32.01 -19.50
C GLY A 20 -24.88 31.71 -18.00
N GLN A 21 -24.21 30.64 -17.56
CA GLN A 21 -24.09 30.28 -16.15
C GLN A 21 -22.89 30.99 -15.51
N GLU A 22 -23.00 31.32 -14.22
CA GLU A 22 -21.86 31.87 -13.47
C GLU A 22 -20.74 30.82 -13.40
N PRO A 23 -19.52 31.13 -13.88
CA PRO A 23 -18.48 30.12 -13.95
C PRO A 23 -17.82 29.89 -12.59
N GLN A 24 -17.62 28.62 -12.23
CA GLN A 24 -17.14 28.19 -10.91
C GLN A 24 -15.69 28.64 -10.61
N ASN A 25 -15.38 28.73 -9.32
CA ASN A 25 -14.01 28.83 -8.80
C ASN A 25 -13.36 27.44 -8.78
N ILE A 26 -12.12 27.36 -9.24
CA ILE A 26 -11.38 26.10 -9.34
C ILE A 26 -10.26 26.08 -8.30
N VAL A 27 -10.28 25.07 -7.44
CA VAL A 27 -9.17 24.73 -6.54
C VAL A 27 -8.65 23.34 -6.92
N THR A 28 -7.35 23.25 -7.17
CA THR A 28 -6.66 22.00 -7.47
C THR A 28 -5.68 21.65 -6.37
N MET A 29 -5.66 20.37 -6.00
CA MET A 29 -4.67 19.82 -5.07
C MET A 29 -3.53 19.16 -5.84
N PRO A 30 -2.30 19.14 -5.30
CA PRO A 30 -1.20 18.44 -5.93
C PRO A 30 -1.47 16.94 -6.05
N LEU A 31 -0.74 16.30 -6.94
CA LEU A 31 -0.75 14.85 -7.06
C LEU A 31 0.09 14.23 -5.96
N LEU A 32 -0.40 13.11 -5.42
CA LEU A 32 0.36 12.28 -4.50
C LEU A 32 1.21 11.29 -5.29
N GLU A 33 2.50 11.26 -4.97
CA GLU A 33 3.44 10.26 -5.45
C GLU A 33 3.09 8.88 -4.88
N GLY A 34 3.42 7.82 -5.61
CA GLY A 34 3.22 6.45 -5.17
C GLY A 34 4.27 6.01 -4.16
N LEU A 35 4.24 4.72 -3.82
CA LEU A 35 5.19 4.10 -2.89
C LEU A 35 6.65 4.24 -3.32
N ASP A 36 6.91 4.45 -4.61
CA ASP A 36 8.24 4.68 -5.18
C ASP A 36 8.76 6.11 -4.97
N GLY A 37 7.91 7.06 -4.58
CA GLY A 37 8.25 8.47 -4.37
C GLY A 37 8.58 9.27 -5.63
N VAL A 38 8.39 8.71 -6.82
CA VAL A 38 8.76 9.36 -8.08
C VAL A 38 7.56 9.46 -9.02
N LYS A 39 6.85 8.36 -9.22
CA LYS A 39 5.70 8.34 -10.13
C LYS A 39 4.46 8.72 -9.36
N LYS A 40 3.49 9.30 -10.05
CA LYS A 40 2.12 9.46 -9.52
C LYS A 40 1.62 8.10 -9.01
N MET A 41 0.93 8.11 -7.88
CA MET A 41 0.25 6.93 -7.37
C MET A 41 -0.73 6.38 -8.41
N SER A 42 -0.62 5.09 -8.75
CA SER A 42 -1.49 4.41 -9.71
C SER A 42 -1.65 2.93 -9.38
N LYS A 43 -2.88 2.41 -9.54
CA LYS A 43 -3.15 0.97 -9.48
C LYS A 43 -2.39 0.18 -10.54
N SER A 44 -2.29 0.72 -11.76
CA SER A 44 -1.59 0.06 -12.87
C SER A 44 -0.09 -0.06 -12.67
N LEU A 45 0.50 0.84 -11.88
CA LEU A 45 1.92 0.82 -11.54
C LEU A 45 2.21 0.01 -10.27
N GLY A 46 1.18 -0.48 -9.58
CA GLY A 46 1.33 -1.19 -8.30
C GLY A 46 1.84 -0.32 -7.14
N ASN A 47 2.05 0.98 -7.34
CA ASN A 47 2.68 1.89 -6.38
C ASN A 47 1.64 2.64 -5.51
N TYR A 48 0.52 2.00 -5.17
CA TYR A 48 -0.61 2.64 -4.48
C TYR A 48 -0.96 2.00 -3.14
N VAL A 49 -1.65 2.77 -2.30
CA VAL A 49 -2.31 2.28 -1.09
C VAL A 49 -3.81 2.30 -1.35
N GLY A 50 -4.46 1.14 -1.29
CA GLY A 50 -5.90 1.03 -1.49
C GLY A 50 -6.66 1.19 -0.18
N ILE A 51 -7.76 1.95 -0.20
CA ILE A 51 -8.60 2.19 0.99
C ILE A 51 -9.40 0.96 1.45
N GLN A 52 -9.51 -0.06 0.58
CA GLN A 52 -10.19 -1.33 0.86
C GLN A 52 -9.19 -2.45 1.15
N GLU A 53 -7.88 -2.15 1.14
CA GLU A 53 -6.87 -3.14 1.45
C GLU A 53 -6.93 -3.48 2.93
N ALA A 54 -6.63 -4.73 3.30
CA ALA A 54 -6.64 -5.10 4.70
C ALA A 54 -5.63 -4.25 5.52
N PRO A 55 -5.90 -3.97 6.82
CA PRO A 55 -5.14 -3.06 7.66
C PRO A 55 -3.62 -3.26 7.61
N GLY A 56 -3.16 -4.52 7.66
CA GLY A 56 -1.74 -4.84 7.59
C GLY A 56 -1.09 -4.50 6.24
N VAL A 57 -1.85 -4.46 5.13
CA VAL A 57 -1.31 -4.10 3.79
C VAL A 57 -1.03 -2.62 3.81
N MET A 58 -2.05 -1.84 4.19
CA MET A 58 -1.98 -0.39 4.23
C MET A 58 -0.85 0.04 5.15
N TYR A 59 -0.77 -0.56 6.33
CA TYR A 59 0.32 -0.32 7.27
C TYR A 59 1.69 -0.60 6.65
N SER A 60 1.89 -1.79 6.08
CA SER A 60 3.18 -2.16 5.48
C SER A 60 3.58 -1.20 4.36
N LYS A 61 2.63 -0.85 3.49
CA LYS A 61 2.87 0.07 2.37
C LYS A 61 3.21 1.47 2.86
N LEU A 62 2.47 2.01 3.82
CA LEU A 62 2.71 3.34 4.38
C LEU A 62 4.05 3.42 5.13
N VAL A 63 4.43 2.38 5.88
CA VAL A 63 5.73 2.31 6.55
C VAL A 63 6.88 2.13 5.54
N SER A 64 6.62 1.56 4.36
CA SER A 64 7.64 1.30 3.33
C SER A 64 8.01 2.51 2.47
N ILE A 65 7.25 3.60 2.52
CA ILE A 65 7.54 4.79 1.71
C ILE A 65 8.91 5.39 2.09
N PRO A 66 9.60 6.06 1.14
CA PRO A 66 10.83 6.79 1.41
C PRO A 66 10.64 7.85 2.49
N ASP A 67 11.62 8.03 3.37
CA ASP A 67 11.55 8.99 4.48
C ASP A 67 11.42 10.44 3.97
N THR A 68 12.00 10.74 2.82
CA THR A 68 11.84 12.04 2.16
C THR A 68 10.41 12.30 1.68
N LEU A 69 9.66 11.23 1.37
CA LEU A 69 8.29 11.31 0.87
C LEU A 69 7.25 11.36 2.00
N MET A 70 7.57 10.84 3.19
CA MET A 70 6.59 10.70 4.27
C MET A 70 5.92 12.03 4.64
N TRP A 71 6.66 13.13 4.57
CA TRP A 71 6.15 14.48 4.84
C TRP A 71 5.05 14.90 3.87
N ARG A 72 5.19 14.54 2.60
CA ARG A 72 4.18 14.81 1.58
C ARG A 72 2.88 14.05 1.86
N TYR A 73 3.01 12.82 2.37
CA TYR A 73 1.86 12.04 2.80
C TYR A 73 1.20 12.65 4.04
N PHE A 74 1.98 13.12 5.02
CA PHE A 74 1.41 13.86 6.16
C PHE A 74 0.64 15.10 5.69
N GLU A 75 1.26 15.96 4.89
CA GLU A 75 0.63 17.20 4.41
C GLU A 75 -0.66 16.97 3.62
N LEU A 76 -0.74 15.91 2.82
CA LEU A 76 -1.87 15.67 1.93
C LEU A 76 -2.93 14.74 2.51
N LEU A 77 -2.59 13.88 3.47
CA LEU A 77 -3.47 12.83 3.95
C LEU A 77 -3.78 12.93 5.45
N SER A 78 -2.88 13.47 6.28
CA SER A 78 -3.08 13.53 7.73
C SER A 78 -4.00 14.67 8.13
N PHE A 79 -4.73 14.49 9.24
CA PHE A 79 -5.49 15.57 9.90
C PHE A 79 -4.70 16.28 11.00
N ARG A 80 -3.42 15.91 11.20
CA ARG A 80 -2.54 16.59 12.16
C ARG A 80 -2.24 18.00 11.69
N SER A 81 -2.00 18.88 12.66
CA SER A 81 -1.69 20.27 12.35
C SER A 81 -0.29 20.39 11.74
N MET A 82 -0.05 21.46 10.99
CA MET A 82 1.27 21.72 10.41
C MET A 82 2.33 21.96 11.50
N GLU A 83 1.92 22.46 12.67
CA GLU A 83 2.79 22.60 13.84
C GLU A 83 3.24 21.23 14.37
N GLU A 84 2.32 20.26 14.47
CA GLU A 84 2.65 18.89 14.90
C GLU A 84 3.55 18.19 13.88
N ILE A 85 3.27 18.35 12.58
CA ILE A 85 4.10 17.80 11.50
C ILE A 85 5.51 18.43 11.56
N SER A 86 5.61 19.73 11.85
CA SER A 86 6.90 20.42 12.01
C SER A 86 7.68 19.89 13.21
N ALA A 87 7.01 19.58 14.33
CA ALA A 87 7.64 18.98 15.49
C ALA A 87 8.25 17.61 15.14
N PHE A 88 7.54 16.76 14.39
CA PHE A 88 8.11 15.48 13.94
C PHE A 88 9.33 15.65 13.04
N ARG A 89 9.38 16.69 12.21
CA ARG A 89 10.57 16.99 11.40
C ARG A 89 11.76 17.30 12.30
N SER A 90 11.57 18.16 13.29
CA SER A 90 12.60 18.50 14.26
C SER A 90 13.04 17.30 15.09
N ASP A 91 12.13 16.41 15.49
CA ASP A 91 12.48 15.18 16.20
C ASP A 91 13.38 14.27 15.35
N VAL A 92 13.05 14.11 14.06
CA VAL A 92 13.85 13.30 13.13
C VAL A 92 15.23 13.93 12.89
N GLU A 93 15.29 15.26 12.74
CA GLU A 93 16.56 16.00 12.64
C GLU A 93 17.41 15.87 13.92
N ALA A 94 16.77 15.75 15.08
CA ALA A 94 17.42 15.51 16.37
C ALA A 94 17.83 14.04 16.59
N GLY A 95 17.51 13.14 15.65
CA GLY A 95 17.93 11.73 15.68
C GLY A 95 16.83 10.71 15.97
N ALA A 96 15.55 11.12 16.02
CA ALA A 96 14.45 10.17 16.07
C ALA A 96 14.38 9.32 14.80
N ASN A 97 13.95 8.06 14.94
CA ASN A 97 13.86 7.16 13.80
C ASN A 97 12.68 7.56 12.89
N PRO A 98 12.90 7.88 11.60
CA PRO A 98 11.82 8.19 10.66
C PRO A 98 10.74 7.12 10.60
N ARG A 99 11.13 5.85 10.82
CA ARG A 99 10.20 4.72 10.86
C ARG A 99 9.11 4.91 11.91
N ASP A 100 9.43 5.43 13.09
CA ASP A 100 8.46 5.63 14.17
C ASP A 100 7.43 6.70 13.79
N ILE A 101 7.85 7.71 13.03
CA ILE A 101 6.97 8.74 12.47
C ILE A 101 6.09 8.16 11.37
N LYS A 102 6.63 7.31 10.49
CA LYS A 102 5.83 6.61 9.47
C LYS A 102 4.78 5.68 10.09
N ILE A 103 5.10 5.05 11.22
CA ILE A 103 4.14 4.23 11.97
C ILE A 103 2.95 5.07 12.43
N LYS A 104 3.19 6.28 12.95
CA LYS A 104 2.12 7.21 13.36
C LYS A 104 1.18 7.57 12.19
N LEU A 105 1.73 7.82 11.00
CA LEU A 105 0.94 8.04 9.79
C LEU A 105 0.15 6.77 9.41
N ALA A 106 0.80 5.61 9.45
CA ALA A 106 0.17 4.34 9.09
C ALA A 106 -1.01 4.02 10.01
N GLU A 107 -0.85 4.19 11.32
CA GLU A 107 -1.90 4.01 12.32
C GLU A 107 -3.06 4.97 12.08
N GLU A 108 -2.79 6.26 11.83
CA GLU A 108 -3.84 7.25 11.56
C GLU A 108 -4.67 6.90 10.32
N ILE A 109 -4.00 6.53 9.21
CA ILE A 109 -4.69 6.18 7.97
C ILE A 109 -5.46 4.87 8.13
N VAL A 110 -4.91 3.86 8.81
CA VAL A 110 -5.62 2.61 9.07
C VAL A 110 -6.83 2.86 9.98
N ALA A 111 -6.68 3.65 11.04
CA ALA A 111 -7.78 3.97 11.96
C ALA A 111 -8.95 4.63 11.22
N ARG A 112 -8.64 5.52 10.28
CA ARG A 112 -9.64 6.23 9.47
C ARG A 112 -10.53 5.29 8.64
N PHE A 113 -9.98 4.20 8.10
CA PHE A 113 -10.70 3.31 7.19
C PHE A 113 -11.14 1.97 7.83
N HIS A 114 -10.49 1.55 8.90
CA HIS A 114 -10.71 0.24 9.54
C HIS A 114 -10.97 0.31 11.05
N GLY A 115 -10.94 1.51 11.65
CA GLY A 115 -11.15 1.72 13.09
C GLY A 115 -9.88 1.58 13.92
N GLU A 116 -9.94 2.12 15.14
CA GLU A 116 -8.80 2.23 16.07
C GLU A 116 -8.21 0.87 16.45
N GLU A 117 -9.05 -0.14 16.69
CA GLU A 117 -8.59 -1.48 17.04
C GLU A 117 -7.76 -2.13 15.92
N ALA A 118 -8.17 -1.90 14.66
CA ALA A 118 -7.43 -2.39 13.50
C ALA A 118 -6.09 -1.67 13.34
N ALA A 119 -6.03 -0.36 13.63
CA ALA A 119 -4.80 0.42 13.59
C ALA A 119 -3.77 -0.07 14.62
N ILE A 120 -4.20 -0.23 15.87
CA ILE A 120 -3.34 -0.73 16.96
C ILE A 120 -2.78 -2.11 16.62
N ASN A 121 -3.55 -2.97 15.96
CA ASN A 121 -3.15 -4.32 15.60
C ASN A 121 -2.52 -4.44 14.20
N ALA A 122 -2.47 -3.36 13.41
CA ALA A 122 -2.07 -3.42 12.00
C ALA A 122 -0.63 -3.91 11.81
N HIS A 123 0.26 -3.55 12.74
CA HIS A 123 1.66 -4.00 12.74
C HIS A 123 1.79 -5.53 12.89
N ARG A 124 0.87 -6.17 13.62
CA ARG A 124 0.85 -7.65 13.79
C ARG A 124 0.43 -8.32 12.49
N ALA A 125 -0.61 -7.79 11.85
CA ALA A 125 -1.08 -8.27 10.56
C ALA A 125 -0.08 -8.02 9.42
N ALA A 126 0.71 -6.94 9.51
CA ALA A 126 1.79 -6.64 8.57
C ALA A 126 2.91 -7.69 8.61
N GLY A 127 3.28 -8.16 9.80
CA GLY A 127 4.29 -9.23 9.97
C GLY A 127 3.82 -10.62 9.57
N ASN A 128 2.50 -10.83 9.42
CA ASN A 128 1.91 -12.11 9.08
C ASN A 128 1.69 -12.31 7.57
N ARG A 129 2.03 -11.34 6.72
CA ARG A 129 1.76 -11.46 5.26
C ARG A 129 2.74 -12.28 4.44
N MET A 130 3.69 -12.94 5.09
CA MET A 130 4.33 -14.16 4.61
C MET A 130 4.46 -15.17 5.76
N LYS A 131 3.35 -15.46 6.46
CA LYS A 131 3.30 -16.50 7.48
C LYS A 131 2.02 -17.33 7.36
N GLU A 132 2.20 -18.56 6.88
CA GLU A 132 1.38 -19.78 6.96
C GLU A 132 -0.16 -19.63 7.00
N GLY A 133 -0.84 -20.04 5.91
CA GLY A 133 -2.19 -20.60 6.01
C GLY A 133 -3.18 -20.23 4.92
N GLU A 134 -2.99 -19.15 4.17
CA GLU A 134 -3.90 -18.79 3.07
C GLU A 134 -3.37 -19.34 1.74
N LEU A 135 -4.01 -20.43 1.28
CA LEU A 135 -3.85 -20.94 -0.08
C LEU A 135 -4.66 -20.04 -1.02
N PRO A 136 -4.05 -19.40 -2.04
CA PRO A 136 -4.80 -18.72 -3.10
C PRO A 136 -5.93 -19.61 -3.67
N GLU A 137 -7.11 -19.05 -3.92
CA GLU A 137 -8.27 -19.80 -4.44
C GLU A 137 -7.99 -20.49 -5.79
N ASP A 138 -6.98 -20.02 -6.54
CA ASP A 138 -6.56 -20.53 -7.86
C ASP A 138 -5.26 -21.37 -7.81
N LEU A 139 -5.03 -22.14 -6.75
CA LEU A 139 -3.87 -23.02 -6.69
C LEU A 139 -4.04 -24.26 -7.60
N PRO A 140 -3.06 -24.57 -8.46
CA PRO A 140 -3.10 -25.80 -9.23
C PRO A 140 -2.96 -27.01 -8.30
N GLU A 141 -4.00 -27.85 -8.26
CA GLU A 141 -3.99 -29.11 -7.55
C GLU A 141 -3.36 -30.21 -8.41
N VAL A 142 -2.56 -31.08 -7.77
CA VAL A 142 -1.93 -32.22 -8.43
C VAL A 142 -2.21 -33.48 -7.63
N GLU A 143 -2.92 -34.43 -8.23
CA GLU A 143 -3.16 -35.74 -7.63
C GLU A 143 -1.99 -36.69 -7.91
N VAL A 144 -1.48 -37.34 -6.85
CA VAL A 144 -0.40 -38.32 -6.95
C VAL A 144 -0.84 -39.65 -6.34
N LEU A 145 -0.88 -40.70 -7.17
CA LEU A 145 -1.18 -42.06 -6.71
C LEU A 145 0.05 -42.69 -6.03
N ALA A 146 -0.15 -43.20 -4.81
CA ALA A 146 0.86 -43.91 -4.02
C ALA A 146 0.32 -45.29 -3.60
N GLY A 147 1.03 -46.35 -3.99
CA GLY A 147 0.71 -47.73 -3.58
C GLY A 147 1.24 -48.10 -2.19
N GLU A 148 2.26 -47.38 -1.71
CA GLU A 148 2.89 -47.53 -0.39
C GLU A 148 3.30 -46.15 0.13
N ALA A 149 3.70 -46.05 1.42
CA ALA A 149 4.17 -44.80 2.01
C ALA A 149 5.40 -44.24 1.27
N MET A 150 5.32 -42.98 0.84
CA MET A 150 6.36 -42.35 0.03
C MET A 150 7.06 -41.19 0.78
N PRO A 151 8.39 -41.03 0.64
CA PRO A 151 9.09 -39.84 1.11
C PRO A 151 8.66 -38.58 0.36
N ILE A 152 8.65 -37.43 1.05
CA ILE A 152 8.18 -36.16 0.48
C ILE A 152 8.91 -35.75 -0.80
N ALA A 153 10.21 -35.98 -0.89
CA ALA A 153 11.01 -35.71 -2.09
C ALA A 153 10.53 -36.51 -3.32
N ALA A 154 10.01 -37.73 -3.10
CA ALA A 154 9.46 -38.54 -4.18
C ALA A 154 8.05 -38.05 -4.60
N VAL A 155 7.28 -37.48 -3.66
CA VAL A 155 6.00 -36.83 -3.95
C VAL A 155 6.22 -35.57 -4.78
N LEU A 156 7.15 -34.70 -4.39
CA LEU A 156 7.50 -33.47 -5.12
C LEU A 156 7.94 -33.74 -6.56
N ASN A 157 8.73 -34.80 -6.76
CA ASN A 157 9.17 -35.22 -8.09
C ASN A 157 8.02 -35.80 -8.93
N LYS A 158 7.16 -36.64 -8.35
CA LYS A 158 5.98 -37.16 -9.07
C LYS A 158 4.95 -36.07 -9.40
N ALA A 159 4.85 -35.05 -8.56
CA ALA A 159 3.99 -33.88 -8.80
C ALA A 159 4.56 -32.91 -9.86
N GLY A 160 5.75 -33.19 -10.42
CA GLY A 160 6.38 -32.34 -11.44
C GLY A 160 6.91 -31.01 -10.90
N LEU A 161 6.99 -30.84 -9.57
CA LEU A 161 7.43 -29.61 -8.92
C LEU A 161 8.95 -29.45 -8.92
N VAL A 162 9.69 -30.53 -9.19
CA VAL A 162 11.15 -30.55 -9.30
C VAL A 162 11.59 -31.37 -10.52
N LYS A 163 12.80 -31.10 -11.03
CA LYS A 163 13.35 -31.81 -12.20
C LYS A 163 13.76 -33.26 -11.90
N ASN A 164 14.12 -33.57 -10.65
CA ASN A 164 14.43 -34.92 -10.17
C ASN A 164 14.36 -34.96 -8.62
N ALA A 165 14.34 -36.17 -8.05
CA ALA A 165 14.22 -36.37 -6.60
C ALA A 165 15.42 -35.88 -5.77
N ALA A 166 16.59 -35.68 -6.39
CA ALA A 166 17.75 -35.11 -5.70
C ALA A 166 17.57 -33.59 -5.49
N ALA A 167 17.10 -32.88 -6.51
CA ALA A 167 16.79 -31.45 -6.44
C ALA A 167 15.69 -31.10 -5.42
N ALA A 168 14.83 -32.05 -5.05
CA ALA A 168 13.83 -31.87 -3.98
C ALA A 168 14.42 -31.86 -2.57
N ARG A 169 15.64 -32.35 -2.36
CA ARG A 169 16.29 -32.34 -1.03
C ARG A 169 17.05 -31.05 -0.74
N ASP A 170 17.34 -30.28 -1.79
CA ASP A 170 18.06 -29.00 -1.72
C ASP A 170 17.07 -27.79 -1.67
N LEU A 171 15.78 -28.08 -1.56
CA LEU A 171 14.64 -27.15 -1.45
C LEU A 171 14.20 -27.05 0.01
#